data_AF-A0A6F8ZWN2-F1
#
_entry.id   AF-A0A6F8ZWN2-F1
#
_cell.length_a   1.000
_cell.length_b   1.000
_cell.length_c   1.000
_cell.angle_alpha   90.00
_cell.angle_beta   90.00
_cell.angle_gamma   90.00
#
_symmetry.space_group_name_H-M   'P 1'
#
loop_
_entity.id
_entity.type
_entity.pdbx_description
1 polymer ?
#
loop_
_entity_poly.entity_id
_entity_poly.type
_entity_poly.pdbx_seq_one_letter_code
_entity_poly.pdbx_strand_id
1 'polypeptide(L)'
;MERTYETEVKLNVEHPEPKPQDRGKWGSKIEFFLAVAGHIVGLGNVWRFPYLCYKNGGGVFFVPYILFLFTCGVPLFFLETSMGQYTSLGYGSQVVVLYTGVYYIIILAWAFLYLFSSFSSELPWASCKNSWNTDNCFEHGQNSTFSDHSHGNTTSSVIEFWERRILGLSGGIEEIGNIRWDLSLCLLLSWIICYFCVWKGVKSTGKVVYFTATFPYVMLVVLLVRGLTLPGAIDGIKYYLYPDPARLADPQVWMDAGSQIFYSYGVCTGVLTTLGSYNKYNNNCYRDCVYLCLLNSVTSFVAGFAIFSVLGFMAYEQGMDISMVAESGPGLAFIAYPRAVAMMPVPQLWAIFFFIMIILLGLDSE
;
A
#
# COMPACT_ATOMS: atom_id res chain seq x y z
N MET A 1 -55.58 64.59 -29.56
CA MET A 1 -54.58 64.85 -28.50
C MET A 1 -54.92 63.91 -27.35
N GLU A 2 -54.57 62.64 -27.48
CA GLU A 2 -54.70 61.63 -26.42
C GLU A 2 -53.30 61.11 -26.13
N ARG A 3 -52.82 61.34 -24.91
CA ARG A 3 -51.59 60.74 -24.36
C ARG A 3 -52.01 59.48 -23.61
N THR A 4 -51.71 58.32 -24.16
CA THR A 4 -51.73 57.06 -23.43
C THR A 4 -50.39 56.91 -22.73
N TYR A 5 -50.39 56.89 -21.40
CA TYR A 5 -49.21 56.60 -20.58
C TYR A 5 -49.06 55.08 -20.47
N GLU A 6 -48.14 54.48 -21.23
CA GLU A 6 -47.67 53.12 -20.94
C GLU A 6 -46.74 53.18 -19.74
N THR A 7 -47.19 52.61 -18.63
CA THR A 7 -46.35 52.39 -17.45
C THR A 7 -45.74 50.99 -17.60
N GLU A 8 -44.50 50.90 -18.06
CA GLU A 8 -43.74 49.64 -18.03
C GLU A 8 -43.52 49.24 -16.56
N VAL A 9 -44.31 48.28 -16.07
CA VAL A 9 -44.02 47.58 -14.82
C VAL A 9 -42.85 46.64 -15.09
N LYS A 10 -41.62 47.09 -14.76
CA LYS A 10 -40.45 46.20 -14.69
C LYS A 10 -40.67 45.23 -13.54
N LEU A 11 -41.12 44.01 -13.87
CA LEU A 11 -41.15 42.89 -12.95
C LEU A 11 -39.70 42.46 -12.69
N ASN A 12 -39.08 42.99 -11.63
CA ASN A 12 -37.81 42.47 -11.11
C ASN A 12 -38.09 41.10 -10.48
N VAL A 13 -38.14 40.07 -11.31
CA VAL A 13 -37.99 38.68 -10.84
C VAL A 13 -36.51 38.45 -10.65
N GLU A 14 -35.99 38.83 -9.47
CA GLU A 14 -34.72 38.28 -9.00
C GLU A 14 -34.93 36.77 -8.85
N HIS A 15 -34.51 36.00 -9.85
CA HIS A 15 -34.17 34.61 -9.60
C HIS A 15 -33.03 34.63 -8.59
N PRO A 16 -33.19 34.07 -7.37
CA PRO A 16 -32.04 33.88 -6.51
C PRO A 16 -31.10 32.94 -7.27
N GLU A 17 -30.00 33.49 -7.80
CA GLU A 17 -28.91 32.63 -8.26
C GLU A 17 -28.59 31.68 -7.10
N PRO A 18 -28.56 30.37 -7.34
CA PRO A 18 -28.16 29.45 -6.30
C PRO A 18 -26.76 29.87 -5.87
N LYS A 19 -26.62 30.42 -4.65
CA LYS A 19 -25.31 30.70 -4.06
C LYS A 19 -24.50 29.44 -4.26
N PRO A 20 -23.36 29.49 -4.99
CA PRO A 20 -22.56 28.29 -5.21
C PRO A 20 -22.31 27.70 -3.83
N GLN A 21 -22.77 26.47 -3.64
CA GLN A 21 -22.68 25.80 -2.36
C GLN A 21 -21.18 25.71 -2.06
N ASP A 22 -20.71 26.49 -1.08
CA ASP A 22 -19.28 26.58 -0.80
C ASP A 22 -18.75 25.17 -0.55
N ARG A 23 -17.86 24.72 -1.45
CA ARG A 23 -17.23 23.41 -1.34
C ARG A 23 -16.60 23.31 0.05
N GLY A 24 -16.77 22.16 0.71
CA GLY A 24 -16.09 21.88 1.97
C GLY A 24 -14.59 22.18 1.82
N LYS A 25 -13.93 22.54 2.92
CA LYS A 25 -12.48 22.71 2.96
C LYS A 25 -11.91 21.84 4.06
N TRP A 26 -10.62 21.51 3.95
CA TRP A 26 -9.89 20.88 5.04
C TRP A 26 -9.99 21.71 6.32
N GLY A 27 -10.20 21.06 7.46
CA GLY A 27 -10.30 21.73 8.76
C GLY A 27 -8.96 22.33 9.19
N SER A 28 -7.85 21.73 8.79
CA SER A 28 -6.50 22.27 9.00
C SER A 28 -5.54 21.87 7.87
N LYS A 29 -4.38 22.53 7.83
CA LYS A 29 -3.29 22.19 6.91
C LYS A 29 -2.72 20.78 7.15
N ILE A 30 -2.71 20.34 8.42
CA ILE A 30 -2.22 19.02 8.81
C ILE A 30 -3.15 17.93 8.29
N GLU A 31 -4.47 18.15 8.31
CA GLU A 31 -5.45 17.20 7.76
C GLU A 31 -5.21 16.97 6.27
N PHE A 32 -4.98 18.04 5.50
CA PHE A 32 -4.60 17.91 4.09
C PHE A 32 -3.28 17.16 3.92
N PHE A 33 -2.25 17.55 4.67
CA PHE A 33 -0.92 16.94 4.57
C PHE A 33 -0.95 15.44 4.89
N LEU A 34 -1.65 15.05 5.96
CA LEU A 34 -1.79 13.64 6.35
C LEU A 34 -2.66 12.86 5.37
N ALA A 35 -3.73 13.45 4.82
CA ALA A 35 -4.53 12.79 3.80
C ALA A 35 -3.74 12.50 2.53
N VAL A 36 -2.93 13.47 2.06
CA VAL A 36 -2.06 13.25 0.91
C VAL A 36 -0.93 12.28 1.25
N ALA A 37 -0.35 12.36 2.45
CA ALA A 37 0.67 11.42 2.91
C ALA A 37 0.14 9.98 2.97
N GLY A 38 -1.06 9.76 3.48
CA GLY A 38 -1.70 8.45 3.53
C GLY A 38 -2.02 7.89 2.14
N HIS A 39 -2.37 8.74 1.18
CA HIS A 39 -2.60 8.32 -0.20
C HIS A 39 -1.31 7.88 -0.91
N ILE A 40 -0.21 8.62 -0.74
CA ILE A 40 1.05 8.32 -1.45
C ILE A 40 1.89 7.24 -0.73
N VAL A 41 1.75 7.13 0.59
CA VAL A 41 2.41 6.10 1.39
C VAL A 41 1.46 4.94 1.59
N GLY A 42 1.56 3.96 0.71
CA GLY A 42 0.71 2.78 0.71
C GLY A 42 1.49 1.47 0.75
N LEU A 43 0.79 0.40 0.38
CA LEU A 43 1.34 -0.96 0.33
C LEU A 43 2.54 -1.09 -0.61
N GLY A 44 2.53 -0.32 -1.71
CA GLY A 44 3.64 -0.28 -2.66
C GLY A 44 4.97 0.16 -2.04
N ASN A 45 4.96 1.04 -1.03
CA ASN A 45 6.17 1.46 -0.33
C ASN A 45 6.76 0.33 0.52
N VAL A 46 5.90 -0.55 1.05
CA VAL A 46 6.31 -1.63 1.96
C VAL A 46 6.75 -2.87 1.19
N TRP A 47 6.08 -3.28 0.11
CA TRP A 47 6.45 -4.53 -0.58
C TRP A 47 7.02 -4.35 -1.98
N ARG A 48 6.59 -3.34 -2.74
CA ARG A 48 6.98 -3.19 -4.15
C ARG A 48 8.32 -2.49 -4.25
N PHE A 49 8.51 -1.42 -3.49
CA PHE A 49 9.75 -0.66 -3.49
C PHE A 49 10.95 -1.53 -3.08
N PRO A 50 10.91 -2.29 -1.96
CA PRO A 50 12.03 -3.15 -1.60
C PRO A 50 12.29 -4.23 -2.64
N TYR A 51 11.22 -4.81 -3.21
CA TYR A 51 11.32 -5.79 -4.30
C TYR A 51 12.06 -5.23 -5.53
N LEU A 52 11.66 -4.04 -5.98
CA LEU A 52 12.29 -3.39 -7.14
C LEU A 52 13.74 -2.99 -6.86
N CYS A 53 14.07 -2.56 -5.65
CA CYS A 53 15.44 -2.22 -5.28
C CYS A 53 16.37 -3.41 -5.49
N TYR A 54 16.04 -4.59 -4.94
CA TYR A 54 16.95 -5.74 -5.07
C TYR A 54 16.98 -6.28 -6.50
N LYS A 55 15.83 -6.41 -7.17
CA LYS A 55 15.75 -6.91 -8.56
C LYS A 55 16.61 -6.08 -9.51
N ASN A 56 16.79 -4.80 -9.20
CA ASN A 56 17.47 -3.83 -10.07
C ASN A 56 18.86 -3.41 -9.55
N GLY A 57 19.54 -4.29 -8.81
CA GLY A 57 20.94 -4.08 -8.42
C GLY A 57 21.14 -3.39 -7.07
N GLY A 58 20.18 -3.54 -6.16
CA GLY A 58 20.25 -3.07 -4.78
C GLY A 58 20.46 -1.56 -4.69
N GLY A 59 21.58 -1.15 -4.11
CA GLY A 59 21.93 0.26 -3.91
C GLY A 59 22.03 1.09 -5.19
N VAL A 60 22.23 0.45 -6.34
CA VAL A 60 22.31 1.16 -7.62
C VAL A 60 20.97 1.71 -8.08
N PHE A 61 19.86 1.06 -7.72
CA PHE A 61 18.50 1.48 -8.08
C PHE A 61 18.16 2.89 -7.58
N PHE A 62 18.82 3.36 -6.50
CA PHE A 62 18.60 4.70 -5.98
C PHE A 62 19.04 5.81 -6.94
N VAL A 63 20.02 5.56 -7.82
CA VAL A 63 20.50 6.57 -8.78
C VAL A 63 19.38 6.99 -9.75
N PRO A 64 18.78 6.08 -10.55
CA PRO A 64 17.67 6.44 -11.41
C PRO A 64 16.42 6.86 -10.61
N TYR A 65 16.17 6.27 -9.44
CA TYR A 65 15.03 6.65 -8.59
C TYR A 65 15.11 8.11 -8.14
N ILE A 66 16.26 8.57 -7.62
CA ILE A 66 16.47 9.96 -7.20
C ILE A 66 16.43 10.92 -8.39
N LEU A 67 16.92 10.49 -9.56
CA LEU A 67 16.82 11.30 -10.77
C LEU A 67 15.34 11.52 -11.14
N PHE A 68 14.56 10.45 -11.30
CA PHE A 68 13.14 10.55 -11.64
C PHE A 68 12.32 11.28 -10.56
N LEU A 69 12.68 11.15 -9.28
CA LEU A 69 12.10 11.90 -8.18
C LEU A 69 12.12 13.42 -8.46
N PHE A 70 13.28 13.97 -8.79
CA PHE A 70 13.44 15.41 -8.99
C PHE A 70 13.06 15.89 -10.39
N THR A 71 13.28 15.08 -11.43
CA THR A 71 13.01 15.50 -12.81
C THR A 71 11.55 15.31 -13.23
N CYS A 72 10.86 14.32 -12.67
CA CYS A 72 9.50 13.95 -13.09
C CYS A 72 8.51 13.94 -11.92
N GLY A 73 8.84 13.25 -10.82
CA GLY A 73 7.95 13.03 -9.68
C GLY A 73 7.49 14.34 -9.04
N VAL A 74 8.41 15.12 -8.46
CA VAL A 74 8.10 16.38 -7.78
C VAL A 74 7.42 17.40 -8.73
N PRO A 75 7.89 17.63 -9.97
CA PRO A 75 7.22 18.54 -10.89
C PRO A 75 5.78 18.15 -11.21
N LEU A 76 5.51 16.88 -11.53
CA LEU A 76 4.16 16.40 -11.86
C LEU A 76 3.23 16.43 -10.65
N PHE A 77 3.74 16.03 -9.48
CA PHE A 77 3.01 16.08 -8.22
C PHE A 77 2.55 17.50 -7.88
N PHE A 78 3.47 18.46 -8.03
CA PHE A 78 3.18 19.88 -7.84
C PHE A 78 2.18 20.41 -8.87
N LEU A 79 2.33 20.04 -10.13
CA LEU A 79 1.43 20.45 -11.21
C LEU A 79 -0.01 20.02 -10.92
N GLU A 80 -0.24 18.76 -10.56
CA GLU A 80 -1.60 18.25 -10.28
C GLU A 80 -2.21 18.86 -9.01
N THR A 81 -1.41 18.93 -7.94
CA THR A 81 -1.88 19.51 -6.67
C THR A 81 -2.24 20.98 -6.83
N SER A 82 -1.40 21.75 -7.52
CA SER A 82 -1.67 23.17 -7.80
C SER A 82 -2.86 23.33 -8.74
N MET A 83 -2.95 22.56 -9.82
CA MET A 83 -4.10 22.58 -10.73
C MET A 83 -5.41 22.32 -9.98
N GLY A 84 -5.44 21.33 -9.08
CA GLY A 84 -6.59 21.07 -8.21
C GLY A 84 -6.95 22.25 -7.32
N GLN A 85 -5.96 22.85 -6.66
CA GLN A 85 -6.14 24.00 -5.78
C GLN A 85 -6.63 25.25 -6.51
N TYR A 86 -6.18 25.50 -7.75
CA TYR A 86 -6.55 26.68 -8.53
C TYR A 86 -7.87 26.52 -9.27
N THR A 87 -8.12 25.37 -9.90
CA THR A 87 -9.31 25.17 -10.73
C THR A 87 -10.53 24.76 -9.90
N SER A 88 -10.32 24.24 -8.68
CA SER A 88 -11.37 23.62 -7.87
C SER A 88 -12.15 22.51 -8.60
N LEU A 89 -11.62 22.01 -9.73
CA LEU A 89 -12.20 20.96 -10.55
C LEU A 89 -11.42 19.66 -10.29
N GLY A 90 -12.13 18.62 -9.87
CA GLY A 90 -11.56 17.31 -9.54
C GLY A 90 -11.96 16.21 -10.53
N TYR A 91 -12.43 16.55 -11.73
CA TYR A 91 -12.80 15.58 -12.76
C TYR A 91 -11.54 15.01 -13.44
N GLY A 92 -10.72 14.29 -12.66
CA GLY A 92 -9.65 13.42 -13.17
C GLY A 92 -10.20 12.07 -13.63
N SER A 93 -9.33 11.17 -14.08
CA SER A 93 -9.67 9.88 -14.71
C SER A 93 -10.50 8.95 -13.80
N GLN A 94 -11.82 9.17 -13.75
CA GLN A 94 -12.75 8.45 -12.89
C GLN A 94 -12.75 6.93 -13.14
N VAL A 95 -12.46 6.53 -14.38
CA VAL A 95 -12.34 5.12 -14.77
C VAL A 95 -11.13 4.47 -14.11
N VAL A 96 -9.97 5.14 -14.10
CA VAL A 96 -8.75 4.61 -13.48
C VAL A 96 -8.93 4.47 -11.97
N VAL A 97 -9.57 5.46 -11.31
CA VAL A 97 -9.87 5.41 -9.88
C VAL A 97 -10.81 4.25 -9.56
N LEU A 98 -11.87 4.05 -10.37
CA LEU A 98 -12.81 2.94 -10.19
C LEU A 98 -12.09 1.58 -10.25
N TYR A 99 -11.29 1.34 -11.29
CA TYR A 99 -10.55 0.08 -11.42
C TYR A 99 -9.57 -0.11 -10.27
N THR A 100 -8.91 0.97 -9.83
CA THR A 100 -7.94 0.93 -8.74
C THR A 100 -8.60 0.53 -7.42
N GLY A 101 -9.74 1.16 -7.08
CA GLY A 101 -10.48 0.81 -5.86
C GLY A 101 -11.04 -0.61 -5.88
N VAL A 102 -11.43 -1.14 -7.05
CA VAL A 102 -11.94 -2.52 -7.13
C VAL A 102 -10.89 -3.56 -6.75
N TYR A 103 -9.62 -3.40 -7.14
CA TYR A 103 -8.60 -4.40 -6.81
C TYR A 103 -7.95 -4.18 -5.43
N TYR A 104 -7.76 -2.93 -5.00
CA TYR A 104 -7.11 -2.66 -3.72
C TYR A 104 -8.01 -3.04 -2.53
N ILE A 105 -9.32 -2.85 -2.62
CA ILE A 105 -10.24 -3.29 -1.55
C ILE A 105 -10.22 -4.82 -1.35
N ILE A 106 -9.86 -5.60 -2.36
CA ILE A 106 -9.66 -7.05 -2.23
C ILE A 106 -8.44 -7.35 -1.36
N ILE A 107 -7.38 -6.55 -1.49
CA ILE A 107 -6.16 -6.67 -0.67
C ILE A 107 -6.48 -6.39 0.80
N LEU A 108 -7.32 -5.39 1.08
CA LEU A 108 -7.83 -5.14 2.44
C LEU A 108 -8.57 -6.35 3.00
N ALA A 109 -9.42 -7.00 2.19
CA ALA A 109 -10.13 -8.20 2.60
C ALA A 109 -9.16 -9.36 2.95
N TRP A 110 -8.09 -9.55 2.18
CA TRP A 110 -7.04 -10.52 2.52
C TRP A 110 -6.36 -10.15 3.86
N ALA A 111 -6.01 -8.89 4.05
CA ALA A 111 -5.35 -8.42 5.27
C ALA A 111 -6.22 -8.60 6.52
N PHE A 112 -7.53 -8.34 6.44
CA PHE A 112 -8.47 -8.63 7.53
C PHE A 112 -8.54 -10.13 7.85
N LEU A 113 -8.59 -10.99 6.83
CA LEU A 113 -8.64 -12.44 7.04
C LEU A 113 -7.37 -12.95 7.73
N TYR A 114 -6.20 -12.44 7.34
CA TYR A 114 -4.92 -12.71 8.01
C TYR A 114 -4.88 -12.16 9.44
N LEU A 115 -5.41 -10.95 9.66
CA LEU A 115 -5.51 -10.35 11.01
C LEU A 115 -6.37 -11.22 11.93
N PHE A 116 -7.56 -11.64 11.49
CA PHE A 116 -8.43 -12.52 12.27
C PHE A 116 -7.78 -13.87 12.55
N SER A 117 -7.08 -14.43 11.56
CA SER A 117 -6.33 -15.68 11.70
C SER A 117 -5.17 -15.56 12.71
N SER A 118 -4.61 -14.36 12.89
CA SER A 118 -3.48 -14.08 13.79
C SER A 118 -3.84 -14.18 15.28
N PHE A 119 -5.14 -14.15 15.63
CA PHE A 119 -5.61 -14.31 17.02
C PHE A 119 -5.72 -15.77 17.48
N SER A 120 -5.41 -16.72 16.59
CA SER A 120 -5.38 -18.14 16.90
C SER A 120 -4.21 -18.48 17.84
N SER A 121 -4.37 -19.51 18.68
CA SER A 121 -3.32 -19.94 19.61
C SER A 121 -2.03 -20.36 18.90
N GLU A 122 -2.15 -21.04 17.77
CA GLU A 122 -1.08 -21.30 16.82
C GLU A 122 -1.43 -20.62 15.49
N LEU A 123 -0.44 -20.01 14.84
CA LEU A 123 -0.68 -19.36 13.55
C LEU A 123 -1.07 -20.41 12.49
N PRO A 124 -2.18 -20.24 11.75
CA PRO A 124 -2.65 -21.27 10.81
C PRO A 124 -1.67 -21.59 9.68
N TRP A 125 -0.79 -20.65 9.32
CA TRP A 125 0.26 -20.84 8.32
C TRP A 125 1.57 -21.42 8.89
N ALA A 126 1.69 -21.59 10.21
CA ALA A 126 2.86 -22.17 10.84
C ALA A 126 2.83 -23.71 10.87
N SER A 127 1.66 -24.34 10.73
CA SER A 127 1.47 -25.79 10.76
C SER A 127 0.83 -26.33 9.48
N CYS A 128 1.12 -27.59 9.16
CA CYS A 128 0.47 -28.38 8.12
C CYS A 128 -0.77 -29.14 8.64
N LYS A 129 -1.12 -29.05 9.92
CA LYS A 129 -2.21 -29.81 10.55
C LYS A 129 -3.61 -29.19 10.34
N ASN A 130 -3.87 -28.60 9.17
CA ASN A 130 -5.17 -28.01 8.86
C ASN A 130 -5.89 -28.75 7.74
N SER A 131 -7.20 -28.51 7.62
CA SER A 131 -8.06 -29.19 6.64
C SER A 131 -7.78 -28.85 5.17
N TRP A 132 -7.06 -27.76 4.90
CA TRP A 132 -6.72 -27.32 3.54
C TRP A 132 -5.34 -27.81 3.07
N ASN A 133 -4.54 -28.39 3.98
CA ASN A 133 -3.19 -28.82 3.67
C ASN A 133 -3.18 -30.14 2.91
N THR A 134 -2.14 -30.35 2.08
CA THR A 134 -1.91 -31.62 1.39
C THR A 134 -0.91 -32.51 2.12
N ASP A 135 -0.85 -33.78 1.72
CA ASP A 135 0.16 -34.73 2.21
C ASP A 135 1.60 -34.31 1.86
N ASN A 136 1.78 -33.43 0.88
CA ASN A 136 3.09 -32.88 0.46
C ASN A 136 3.49 -31.61 1.23
N CYS A 137 2.70 -31.21 2.24
CA CYS A 137 2.97 -30.03 3.04
C CYS A 137 4.16 -30.26 3.97
N PHE A 138 5.09 -29.30 4.01
CA PHE A 138 6.18 -29.29 4.98
C PHE A 138 6.14 -28.09 5.94
N GLU A 139 6.42 -28.38 7.21
CA GLU A 139 6.63 -27.39 8.28
C GLU A 139 8.12 -27.07 8.40
N HIS A 140 8.49 -25.80 8.55
CA HIS A 140 9.87 -25.41 8.84
C HIS A 140 10.12 -25.48 10.34
N GLY A 141 11.14 -26.23 10.78
CA GLY A 141 11.56 -26.31 12.19
C GLY A 141 11.31 -27.64 12.91
N GLN A 142 10.71 -28.64 12.26
CA GLN A 142 10.79 -30.02 12.77
C GLN A 142 12.11 -30.66 12.30
N ASN A 143 12.94 -31.09 13.26
CA ASN A 143 14.10 -31.97 13.03
C ASN A 143 13.61 -33.32 12.52
N SER A 144 13.27 -33.39 11.24
CA SER A 144 12.99 -34.64 10.55
C SER A 144 14.25 -35.01 9.80
N THR A 145 14.94 -36.03 10.29
CA THR A 145 15.83 -36.89 9.51
C THR A 145 15.19 -37.14 8.15
N PHE A 146 15.66 -36.42 7.14
CA PHE A 146 15.19 -36.54 5.78
C PHE A 146 15.70 -37.88 5.27
N SER A 147 14.86 -38.92 5.39
CA SER A 147 15.00 -40.10 4.55
C SER A 147 14.83 -39.63 3.11
N ASP A 148 15.91 -39.76 2.35
CA ASP A 148 16.18 -39.29 0.99
C ASP A 148 15.24 -39.91 -0.06
N HIS A 149 13.94 -39.68 0.11
CA HIS A 149 12.86 -40.17 -0.74
C HIS A 149 11.86 -39.04 -1.02
N SER A 150 12.30 -37.94 -1.63
CA SER A 150 11.36 -37.04 -2.29
C SER A 150 12.00 -36.28 -3.46
N HIS A 151 11.88 -36.86 -4.66
CA HIS A 151 11.72 -36.07 -5.88
C HIS A 151 10.23 -35.88 -6.16
N GLY A 152 9.53 -35.25 -5.22
CA GLY A 152 8.17 -34.74 -5.42
C GLY A 152 8.15 -33.24 -5.09
N ASN A 153 7.31 -32.47 -5.76
CA ASN A 153 7.13 -31.03 -5.50
C ASN A 153 6.51 -30.83 -4.10
N THR A 154 7.36 -30.67 -3.08
CA THR A 154 6.93 -30.34 -1.71
C THR A 154 6.60 -28.86 -1.60
N THR A 155 5.52 -28.54 -0.88
CA THR A 155 4.98 -27.18 -0.73
C THR A 155 4.98 -26.78 0.74
N SER A 156 5.38 -25.54 1.04
CA SER A 156 5.41 -25.09 2.44
C SER A 156 4.00 -24.82 2.97
N SER A 157 3.80 -24.95 4.28
CA SER A 157 2.54 -24.59 4.97
C SER A 157 2.02 -23.19 4.63
N VAL A 158 2.90 -22.19 4.49
CA VAL A 158 2.52 -20.79 4.22
C VAL A 158 2.02 -20.61 2.79
N ILE A 159 2.64 -21.26 1.82
CA ILE A 159 2.19 -21.24 0.41
C ILE A 159 0.83 -21.93 0.31
N GLU A 160 0.65 -23.09 0.95
CA GLU A 160 -0.65 -23.77 0.94
C GLU A 160 -1.73 -22.94 1.64
N PHE A 161 -1.40 -22.23 2.72
CA PHE A 161 -2.33 -21.31 3.36
C PHE A 161 -2.76 -20.19 2.39
N TRP A 162 -1.82 -19.54 1.71
CA TRP A 162 -2.12 -18.50 0.74
C TRP A 162 -2.95 -19.01 -0.45
N GLU A 163 -2.48 -20.06 -1.12
CA GLU A 163 -3.07 -20.55 -2.37
C GLU A 163 -4.38 -21.31 -2.16
N ARG A 164 -4.45 -22.16 -1.12
CA ARG A 164 -5.59 -23.07 -0.91
C ARG A 164 -6.59 -22.55 0.10
N ARG A 165 -6.15 -21.89 1.17
CA ARG A 165 -7.07 -21.39 2.21
C ARG A 165 -7.59 -19.99 1.92
N ILE A 166 -6.70 -19.06 1.58
CA ILE A 166 -7.05 -17.64 1.36
C ILE A 166 -7.61 -17.43 -0.05
N LEU A 167 -6.84 -17.73 -1.09
CA LEU A 167 -7.25 -17.51 -2.47
C LEU A 167 -8.21 -18.60 -2.95
N GLY A 168 -7.88 -19.87 -2.68
CA GLY A 168 -8.62 -21.00 -3.26
C GLY A 168 -8.47 -21.03 -4.78
N LEU A 169 -7.22 -21.03 -5.26
CA LEU A 169 -6.89 -20.98 -6.69
C LEU A 169 -7.63 -22.08 -7.47
N SER A 170 -8.26 -21.67 -8.57
CA SER A 170 -8.88 -22.57 -9.54
C SER A 170 -7.89 -23.03 -10.61
N GLY A 171 -8.31 -23.93 -11.50
CA GLY A 171 -7.46 -24.45 -12.57
C GLY A 171 -7.07 -23.42 -13.64
N GLY A 172 -7.77 -22.29 -13.72
CA GLY A 172 -7.49 -21.22 -14.66
C GLY A 172 -8.56 -20.14 -14.69
N ILE A 173 -8.37 -19.11 -15.53
CA ILE A 173 -9.28 -17.97 -15.65
C ILE A 173 -10.69 -18.34 -16.14
N GLU A 174 -10.79 -19.43 -16.92
CA GLU A 174 -12.05 -19.97 -17.43
C GLU A 174 -12.90 -20.62 -16.32
N GLU A 175 -12.26 -21.04 -15.23
CA GLU A 175 -12.89 -21.71 -14.10
C GLU A 175 -12.87 -20.76 -12.89
N ILE A 176 -13.88 -19.90 -12.77
CA ILE A 176 -13.91 -18.88 -11.70
C ILE A 176 -14.08 -19.50 -10.29
N GLY A 177 -14.48 -20.77 -10.21
CA GLY A 177 -14.63 -21.50 -8.95
C GLY A 177 -15.82 -21.03 -8.12
N ASN A 178 -15.73 -21.22 -6.80
CA ASN A 178 -16.78 -20.87 -5.84
C ASN A 178 -16.42 -19.64 -5.00
N ILE A 179 -17.43 -18.85 -4.63
CA ILE A 179 -17.24 -17.69 -3.75
C ILE A 179 -16.88 -18.14 -2.34
N ARG A 180 -15.77 -17.62 -1.80
CA ARG A 180 -15.34 -17.84 -0.42
C ARG A 180 -16.05 -16.88 0.53
N TRP A 181 -17.03 -17.39 1.27
CA TRP A 181 -17.85 -16.59 2.19
C TRP A 181 -17.03 -15.80 3.23
N ASP A 182 -15.99 -16.40 3.81
CA ASP A 182 -15.12 -15.71 4.78
C ASP A 182 -14.49 -14.44 4.18
N LEU A 183 -14.01 -14.54 2.93
CA LEU A 183 -13.41 -13.42 2.21
C LEU A 183 -14.47 -12.40 1.79
N SER A 184 -15.65 -12.85 1.37
CA SER A 184 -16.79 -11.96 1.07
C SER A 184 -17.23 -11.15 2.28
N LEU A 185 -17.21 -11.73 3.48
CA LEU A 185 -17.51 -11.02 4.73
C LEU A 185 -16.41 -10.00 5.07
N CYS A 186 -15.13 -10.35 4.89
CA CYS A 186 -14.02 -9.40 5.08
C CYS A 186 -14.06 -8.26 4.05
N LEU A 187 -14.48 -8.55 2.82
CA LEU A 187 -14.70 -7.55 1.78
C LEU A 187 -15.85 -6.60 2.14
N LEU A 188 -16.98 -7.15 2.62
CA LEU A 188 -18.11 -6.34 3.10
C LEU A 188 -17.67 -5.44 4.28
N LEU A 189 -16.91 -5.99 5.22
CA LEU A 189 -16.33 -5.22 6.33
C LEU A 189 -15.44 -4.08 5.83
N SER A 190 -14.58 -4.34 4.85
CA SER A 190 -13.70 -3.34 4.24
C SER A 190 -14.52 -2.18 3.65
N TRP A 191 -15.57 -2.48 2.89
CA TRP A 191 -16.48 -1.47 2.33
C TRP A 191 -17.22 -0.67 3.40
N ILE A 192 -17.70 -1.32 4.46
CA ILE A 192 -18.36 -0.64 5.59
C ILE A 192 -17.40 0.35 6.25
N ILE A 193 -16.16 -0.07 6.53
CA ILE A 193 -15.14 0.78 7.13
C ILE A 193 -14.81 1.97 6.22
N CYS A 194 -14.53 1.72 4.93
CA CYS A 194 -14.21 2.77 3.97
C CYS A 194 -15.37 3.78 3.87
N TYR A 195 -16.62 3.31 3.79
CA TYR A 195 -17.80 4.15 3.78
C TYR A 195 -17.84 5.11 4.98
N PHE A 196 -17.67 4.60 6.21
CA PHE A 196 -17.67 5.45 7.40
C PHE A 196 -16.48 6.43 7.45
N CYS A 197 -15.33 6.07 6.88
CA CYS A 197 -14.18 6.96 6.79
C CYS A 197 -14.50 8.19 5.92
N VAL A 198 -15.27 8.01 4.84
CA VAL A 198 -15.57 9.08 3.86
C VAL A 198 -16.97 9.68 3.96
N TRP A 199 -17.89 9.15 4.78
CA TRP A 199 -19.34 9.47 4.72
C TRP A 199 -19.70 10.97 4.88
N LYS A 200 -18.82 11.77 5.48
CA LYS A 200 -18.97 13.22 5.73
C LYS A 200 -17.98 14.04 4.88
N GLY A 201 -17.44 13.43 3.82
CA GLY A 201 -16.38 13.94 2.98
C GLY A 201 -15.08 14.23 3.75
N VAL A 202 -14.35 15.24 3.29
CA VAL A 202 -13.03 15.65 3.83
C VAL A 202 -13.02 15.95 5.34
N LYS A 203 -14.18 16.26 5.95
CA LYS A 203 -14.29 16.47 7.39
C LYS A 203 -14.14 15.18 8.20
N SER A 204 -14.59 14.04 7.66
CA SER A 204 -14.41 12.73 8.30
C SER A 204 -13.04 12.15 7.97
N THR A 205 -12.69 12.15 6.68
CA THR A 205 -11.37 11.71 6.20
C THR A 205 -10.25 12.42 6.95
N GLY A 206 -10.30 13.75 7.07
CA GLY A 206 -9.30 14.54 7.80
C GLY A 206 -9.15 14.15 9.28
N LYS A 207 -10.17 13.57 9.92
CA LYS A 207 -10.07 13.07 11.30
C LYS A 207 -9.52 11.66 11.39
N VAL A 208 -9.93 10.78 10.48
CA VAL A 208 -9.47 9.39 10.42
C VAL A 208 -7.96 9.33 10.13
N VAL A 209 -7.47 10.14 9.18
CA VAL A 209 -6.05 10.16 8.76
C VAL A 209 -5.07 10.55 9.87
N TYR A 210 -5.51 11.16 10.96
CA TYR A 210 -4.63 11.37 12.11
C TYR A 210 -4.13 10.06 12.70
N PHE A 211 -4.98 9.04 12.71
CA PHE A 211 -4.61 7.71 13.21
C PHE A 211 -4.06 6.85 12.08
N THR A 212 -4.83 6.72 10.98
CA THR A 212 -4.52 5.78 9.91
C THR A 212 -3.22 6.12 9.20
N ALA A 213 -2.89 7.40 9.00
CA ALA A 213 -1.66 7.77 8.30
C ALA A 213 -0.42 7.83 9.22
N THR A 214 -0.59 7.97 10.53
CA THR A 214 0.54 8.11 11.46
C THR A 214 0.94 6.79 12.12
N PHE A 215 -0.03 5.94 12.43
CA PHE A 215 0.22 4.68 13.13
C PHE A 215 1.09 3.68 12.34
N PRO A 216 1.01 3.58 10.98
CA PRO A 216 1.92 2.78 10.19
C PRO A 216 3.40 3.15 10.41
N TYR A 217 3.73 4.42 10.67
CA TYR A 217 5.11 4.81 10.98
C TYR A 217 5.57 4.26 12.32
N VAL A 218 4.69 4.25 13.33
CA VAL A 218 4.99 3.63 14.63
C VAL A 218 5.24 2.14 14.45
N MET A 219 4.38 1.45 13.70
CA MET A 219 4.55 0.03 13.40
C MET A 219 5.82 -0.24 12.60
N LEU A 220 6.13 0.60 11.61
CA LEU A 220 7.34 0.48 10.80
C LEU A 220 8.61 0.61 11.67
N VAL A 221 8.64 1.55 12.61
CA VAL A 221 9.75 1.70 13.56
C VAL A 221 9.86 0.48 14.47
N VAL A 222 8.75 -0.04 15.00
CA VAL A 222 8.73 -1.25 15.83
C VAL A 222 9.26 -2.46 15.06
N LEU A 223 8.80 -2.65 13.82
CA LEU A 223 9.26 -3.73 12.94
C LEU A 223 10.71 -3.57 12.53
N LEU A 224 11.18 -2.34 12.28
CA LEU A 224 12.57 -2.05 12.00
C LEU A 224 13.46 -2.40 13.19
N VAL A 225 13.14 -1.91 14.39
CA VAL A 225 13.90 -2.23 15.61
C VAL A 225 13.92 -3.74 15.81
N ARG A 226 12.76 -4.40 15.67
CA ARG A 226 12.72 -5.86 15.80
C ARG A 226 13.57 -6.55 14.75
N GLY A 227 13.42 -6.21 13.49
CA GLY A 227 14.16 -6.78 12.37
C GLY A 227 15.67 -6.63 12.53
N LEU A 228 16.14 -5.46 12.95
CA LEU A 228 17.57 -5.20 13.20
C LEU A 228 18.13 -6.00 14.39
N THR A 229 17.30 -6.41 15.35
CA THR A 229 17.73 -7.23 16.50
C THR A 229 17.79 -8.73 16.21
N LEU A 230 17.30 -9.18 15.05
CA LEU A 230 17.29 -10.59 14.67
C LEU A 230 18.67 -11.02 14.13
N PRO A 231 19.07 -12.30 14.32
CA PRO A 231 20.28 -12.83 13.70
C PRO A 231 20.14 -12.82 12.17
N GLY A 232 21.24 -12.67 11.44
CA GLY A 232 21.21 -12.63 9.97
C GLY A 232 20.66 -11.34 9.33
N ALA A 233 20.11 -10.41 10.11
CA ALA A 233 19.55 -9.15 9.60
C ALA A 233 20.56 -8.33 8.78
N ILE A 234 21.84 -8.40 9.14
CA ILE A 234 22.92 -7.68 8.44
C ILE A 234 23.09 -8.15 6.99
N ASP A 235 22.86 -9.43 6.70
CA ASP A 235 23.02 -9.98 5.35
C ASP A 235 21.86 -9.51 4.46
N GLY A 236 20.65 -9.40 5.03
CA GLY A 236 19.51 -8.72 4.40
C GLY A 236 19.80 -7.27 4.02
N ILE A 237 20.36 -6.49 4.96
CA ILE A 237 20.69 -5.07 4.72
C ILE A 237 21.81 -4.92 3.70
N LYS A 238 22.85 -5.77 3.76
CA LYS A 238 23.89 -5.81 2.73
C LYS A 238 23.26 -6.11 1.38
N TYR A 239 22.39 -7.10 1.28
CA TYR A 239 21.72 -7.44 0.03
C TYR A 239 20.87 -6.28 -0.51
N TYR A 240 20.23 -5.50 0.36
CA TYR A 240 19.47 -4.32 -0.02
C TYR A 240 20.33 -3.18 -0.57
N LEU A 241 21.49 -2.92 0.04
CA LEU A 241 22.33 -1.75 -0.26
C LEU A 241 23.51 -2.03 -1.18
N TYR A 242 23.89 -3.30 -1.36
CA TYR A 242 25.07 -3.64 -2.15
C TYR A 242 24.86 -3.20 -3.60
N PRO A 243 25.73 -2.32 -4.12
CA PRO A 243 25.55 -1.79 -5.46
C PRO A 243 26.11 -2.77 -6.50
N ASP A 244 25.31 -3.12 -7.51
CA ASP A 244 25.79 -3.78 -8.73
C ASP A 244 25.77 -2.79 -9.92
N PRO A 245 26.91 -2.14 -10.24
CA PRO A 245 26.97 -1.10 -11.27
C PRO A 245 26.61 -1.60 -12.67
N ALA A 246 26.77 -2.91 -12.94
CA ALA A 246 26.45 -3.47 -14.24
C ALA A 246 24.96 -3.32 -14.58
N ARG A 247 24.09 -3.27 -13.55
CA ARG A 247 22.64 -3.11 -13.71
C ARG A 247 22.24 -1.73 -14.23
N LEU A 248 23.08 -0.68 -14.12
CA LEU A 248 22.76 0.64 -14.69
C LEU A 248 22.68 0.64 -16.22
N ALA A 249 23.37 -0.30 -16.87
CA ALA A 249 23.33 -0.43 -18.33
C ALA A 249 22.02 -1.04 -18.83
N ASP A 250 21.24 -1.67 -17.96
CA ASP A 250 19.96 -2.27 -18.30
C ASP A 250 18.83 -1.21 -18.29
N PRO A 251 18.18 -0.93 -19.43
CA PRO A 251 17.07 0.02 -19.50
C PRO A 251 15.90 -0.34 -18.58
N GLN A 252 15.72 -1.63 -18.24
CA GLN A 252 14.66 -2.07 -17.34
C GLN A 252 14.77 -1.44 -15.96
N VAL A 253 16.00 -1.20 -15.47
CA VAL A 253 16.25 -0.55 -14.18
C VAL A 253 15.69 0.87 -14.15
N TRP A 254 15.85 1.60 -15.25
CA TRP A 254 15.33 2.96 -15.41
C TRP A 254 13.81 2.97 -15.55
N MET A 255 13.25 2.04 -16.32
CA MET A 255 11.79 1.90 -16.46
C MET A 255 11.14 1.53 -15.12
N ASP A 256 11.72 0.59 -14.38
CA ASP A 256 11.23 0.18 -13.06
C ASP A 256 11.30 1.35 -12.07
N ALA A 257 12.40 2.12 -12.05
CA ALA A 257 12.56 3.30 -11.19
C ALA A 257 11.55 4.42 -11.51
N GLY A 258 11.37 4.74 -12.79
CA GLY A 258 10.36 5.70 -13.24
C GLY A 258 8.95 5.23 -12.87
N SER A 259 8.60 3.97 -13.18
CA SER A 259 7.29 3.41 -12.83
C SER A 259 7.03 3.47 -11.32
N GLN A 260 8.03 3.21 -10.50
CA GLN A 260 7.91 3.24 -9.05
C GLN A 260 7.58 4.64 -8.53
N ILE A 261 8.23 5.69 -9.05
CA ILE A 261 7.90 7.08 -8.67
C ILE A 261 6.46 7.42 -9.06
N PHE A 262 6.06 7.12 -10.29
CA PHE A 262 4.73 7.46 -10.79
C PHE A 262 3.62 6.72 -10.02
N TYR A 263 3.78 5.41 -9.82
CA TYR A 263 2.80 4.60 -9.08
C TYR A 263 2.79 4.92 -7.58
N SER A 264 3.94 5.21 -6.97
CA SER A 264 4.00 5.55 -5.55
C SER A 264 3.36 6.90 -5.26
N TYR A 265 3.43 7.85 -6.19
CA TYR A 265 2.80 9.16 -6.00
C TYR A 265 1.33 9.22 -6.43
N GLY A 266 0.84 8.20 -7.14
CA GLY A 266 -0.50 8.23 -7.70
C GLY A 266 -0.71 9.39 -8.69
N VAL A 267 0.35 9.85 -9.37
CA VAL A 267 0.22 10.94 -10.36
C VAL A 267 -0.65 10.48 -11.51
N CYS A 268 -1.39 11.42 -12.09
CA CYS A 268 -2.31 11.26 -13.21
C CYS A 268 -3.55 10.39 -12.91
N THR A 269 -3.79 10.06 -11.64
CA THR A 269 -5.01 9.34 -11.21
C THR A 269 -6.20 10.28 -10.97
N GLY A 270 -5.95 11.55 -10.69
CA GLY A 270 -6.97 12.55 -10.34
C GLY A 270 -7.23 12.70 -8.84
N VAL A 271 -6.62 11.86 -7.99
CA VAL A 271 -6.75 11.96 -6.53
C VAL A 271 -6.09 13.22 -6.01
N LEU A 272 -4.84 13.52 -6.44
CA LEU A 272 -4.12 14.73 -6.02
C LEU A 272 -4.85 16.02 -6.40
N THR A 273 -5.39 16.09 -7.62
CA THR A 273 -6.23 17.20 -8.07
C THR A 273 -7.48 17.35 -7.18
N THR A 274 -8.12 16.24 -6.83
CA THR A 274 -9.28 16.23 -5.95
C THR A 274 -8.92 16.70 -4.55
N LEU A 275 -7.89 16.14 -3.91
CA LEU A 275 -7.45 16.53 -2.57
C LEU A 275 -7.00 18.00 -2.52
N GLY A 276 -6.30 18.48 -3.57
CA GLY A 276 -5.88 19.86 -3.74
C GLY A 276 -7.06 20.84 -3.87
N SER A 277 -8.16 20.44 -4.50
CA SER A 277 -9.35 21.30 -4.68
C SER A 277 -10.08 21.67 -3.39
N TYR A 278 -9.87 20.92 -2.31
CA TYR A 278 -10.41 21.23 -0.97
C TYR A 278 -9.47 22.15 -0.16
N ASN A 279 -8.32 22.54 -0.72
CA ASN A 279 -7.34 23.38 -0.03
C ASN A 279 -7.68 24.88 -0.14
N LYS A 280 -7.05 25.70 0.72
CA LYS A 280 -7.17 27.16 0.65
C LYS A 280 -6.36 27.69 -0.54
N TYR A 281 -6.91 28.67 -1.26
CA TYR A 281 -6.26 29.26 -2.43
C TYR A 281 -4.83 29.78 -2.15
N ASN A 282 -4.61 30.43 -1.00
CA ASN A 282 -3.31 30.98 -0.60
C ASN A 282 -2.41 29.97 0.16
N ASN A 283 -2.72 28.67 0.15
CA ASN A 283 -1.83 27.68 0.76
C ASN A 283 -0.58 27.49 -0.11
N ASN A 284 0.58 27.44 0.53
CA ASN A 284 1.85 27.16 -0.16
C ASN A 284 1.94 25.67 -0.54
N CYS A 285 1.36 25.33 -1.69
CA CYS A 285 1.38 23.97 -2.23
C CYS A 285 2.79 23.51 -2.64
N TYR A 286 3.68 24.43 -3.06
CA TYR A 286 5.05 24.08 -3.47
C TYR A 286 5.82 23.40 -2.33
N ARG A 287 5.84 24.05 -1.16
CA ARG A 287 6.54 23.52 0.02
C ARG A 287 5.94 22.20 0.49
N ASP A 288 4.61 22.09 0.45
CA ASP A 288 3.88 20.89 0.86
C ASP A 288 4.22 19.72 -0.07
N CYS A 289 4.23 19.94 -1.39
CA CYS A 289 4.56 18.92 -2.39
C CYS A 289 5.99 18.38 -2.20
N VAL A 290 6.99 19.26 -2.02
CA VAL A 290 8.37 18.83 -1.80
C VAL A 290 8.49 17.95 -0.54
N TYR A 291 7.85 18.36 0.56
CA TYR A 291 7.87 17.57 1.80
C TYR A 291 7.15 16.23 1.68
N LEU A 292 6.01 16.18 0.98
CA LEU A 292 5.26 14.95 0.76
C LEU A 292 6.05 13.96 -0.12
N CYS A 293 6.64 14.45 -1.21
CA CYS A 293 7.49 13.63 -2.09
C CYS A 293 8.70 13.06 -1.35
N LEU A 294 9.38 13.88 -0.54
CA LEU A 294 10.51 13.43 0.29
C LEU A 294 10.06 12.45 1.37
N LEU A 295 8.94 12.72 2.06
CA LEU A 295 8.36 11.82 3.05
C LEU A 295 8.13 10.44 2.45
N ASN A 296 7.47 10.36 1.29
CA ASN A 296 7.23 9.11 0.60
C ASN A 296 8.52 8.33 0.30
N SER A 297 9.53 8.99 -0.25
CA SER A 297 10.81 8.34 -0.58
C SER A 297 11.58 7.88 0.67
N VAL A 298 11.57 8.68 1.74
CA VAL A 298 12.16 8.28 3.03
C VAL A 298 11.41 7.09 3.62
N THR A 299 10.07 7.08 3.58
CA THR A 299 9.28 5.96 4.07
C THR A 299 9.55 4.69 3.29
N SER A 300 9.62 4.76 1.95
CA SER A 300 10.02 3.65 1.09
C SER A 300 11.40 3.10 1.44
N PHE A 301 12.38 3.98 1.66
CA PHE A 301 13.73 3.59 2.05
C PHE A 301 13.74 2.87 3.40
N VAL A 302 13.11 3.45 4.42
CA VAL A 302 13.02 2.87 5.77
C VAL A 302 12.26 1.54 5.77
N ALA A 303 11.18 1.45 4.97
CA ALA A 303 10.45 0.19 4.81
C ALA A 303 11.31 -0.89 4.15
N GLY A 304 12.18 -0.52 3.20
CA GLY A 304 13.22 -1.39 2.68
C GLY A 304 14.09 -2.00 3.78
N PHE A 305 14.64 -1.19 4.69
CA PHE A 305 15.41 -1.71 5.82
C PHE A 305 14.61 -2.67 6.70
N ALA A 306 13.37 -2.30 7.05
CA ALA A 306 12.52 -3.13 7.89
C ALA A 306 12.27 -4.50 7.24
N ILE A 307 11.87 -4.54 5.96
CA ILE A 307 11.60 -5.78 5.24
C ILE A 307 12.86 -6.62 5.03
N PHE A 308 13.95 -6.02 4.56
CA PHE A 308 15.19 -6.78 4.30
C PHE A 308 15.85 -7.30 5.56
N SER A 309 15.75 -6.60 6.69
CA SER A 309 16.25 -7.12 7.96
C SER A 309 15.51 -8.40 8.40
N VAL A 310 14.19 -8.46 8.18
CA VAL A 310 13.37 -9.66 8.45
C VAL A 310 13.64 -10.77 7.43
N LEU A 311 13.81 -10.45 6.15
CA LEU A 311 14.17 -11.44 5.12
C LEU A 311 15.59 -12.01 5.34
N GLY A 312 16.54 -11.20 5.80
CA GLY A 312 17.88 -11.66 6.17
C GLY A 312 17.86 -12.66 7.32
N PHE A 313 17.02 -12.40 8.33
CA PHE A 313 16.75 -13.37 9.40
C PHE A 313 16.17 -14.68 8.86
N MET A 314 15.17 -14.58 7.99
CA MET A 314 14.57 -15.76 7.38
C MET A 314 15.59 -16.56 6.57
N ALA A 315 16.41 -15.91 5.75
CA ALA A 315 17.47 -16.57 4.99
C ALA A 315 18.50 -17.27 5.91
N TYR A 316 18.87 -16.63 7.02
CA TYR A 316 19.78 -17.18 8.03
C TYR A 316 19.23 -18.42 8.72
N GLU A 317 17.98 -18.39 9.20
CA GLU A 317 17.33 -19.54 9.85
C GLU A 317 17.14 -20.72 8.89
N GLN A 318 16.93 -20.44 7.60
CA GLN A 318 16.71 -21.47 6.58
C GLN A 318 18.01 -21.96 5.92
N GLY A 319 19.15 -21.31 6.16
CA GLY A 319 20.40 -21.61 5.46
C GLY A 319 20.33 -21.44 3.95
N MET A 320 19.47 -20.54 3.46
CA MET A 320 19.24 -20.29 2.03
C MET A 320 19.68 -18.88 1.63
N ASP A 321 19.91 -18.66 0.34
CA ASP A 321 20.17 -17.32 -0.19
C ASP A 321 18.91 -16.42 -0.14
N ILE A 322 19.10 -15.13 0.11
CA ILE A 322 18.02 -14.14 0.22
C ILE A 322 17.19 -14.08 -1.08
N SER A 323 17.81 -14.32 -2.25
CA SER A 323 17.11 -14.31 -3.53
C SER A 323 16.03 -15.39 -3.65
N MET A 324 16.17 -16.51 -2.93
CA MET A 324 15.24 -17.64 -2.97
C MET A 324 14.02 -17.44 -2.05
N VAL A 325 14.11 -16.50 -1.11
CA VAL A 325 13.05 -16.22 -0.13
C VAL A 325 12.26 -14.95 -0.44
N ALA A 326 12.77 -14.12 -1.36
CA ALA A 326 12.15 -12.86 -1.74
C ALA A 326 11.07 -13.08 -2.82
N GLU A 327 9.81 -13.13 -2.40
CA GLU A 327 8.67 -13.22 -3.31
C GLU A 327 8.34 -11.88 -3.99
N SER A 328 7.69 -11.93 -5.15
CA SER A 328 7.26 -10.74 -5.89
C SER A 328 5.84 -10.29 -5.51
N GLY A 329 5.60 -8.97 -5.58
CA GLY A 329 4.26 -8.40 -5.43
C GLY A 329 3.61 -8.72 -4.07
N PRO A 330 2.31 -9.10 -4.03
CA PRO A 330 1.62 -9.48 -2.81
C PRO A 330 2.25 -10.68 -2.07
N GLY A 331 2.97 -11.56 -2.80
CA GLY A 331 3.64 -12.71 -2.20
C GLY A 331 4.67 -12.31 -1.14
N LEU A 332 5.31 -11.14 -1.27
CA LEU A 332 6.24 -10.67 -0.25
C LEU A 332 5.55 -10.44 1.11
N ALA A 333 4.35 -9.87 1.10
CA ALA A 333 3.61 -9.53 2.30
C ALA A 333 2.73 -10.66 2.83
N PHE A 334 2.24 -11.55 1.95
CA PHE A 334 1.31 -12.62 2.33
C PHE A 334 1.96 -14.01 2.35
N ILE A 335 3.21 -14.17 1.89
CA ILE A 335 3.94 -15.44 1.94
C ILE A 335 5.27 -15.28 2.68
N ALA A 336 6.18 -14.43 2.18
CA ALA A 336 7.51 -14.30 2.76
C ALA A 336 7.47 -13.74 4.18
N TYR A 337 6.72 -12.65 4.39
CA TYR A 337 6.62 -12.03 5.71
C TYR A 337 5.93 -12.91 6.77
N PRO A 338 4.76 -13.54 6.51
CA PRO A 338 4.12 -14.41 7.49
C PRO A 338 4.97 -15.64 7.82
N ARG A 339 5.76 -16.13 6.85
CA ARG A 339 6.75 -17.19 7.09
C ARG A 339 7.85 -16.73 8.04
N ALA A 340 8.45 -15.56 7.80
CA ALA A 340 9.47 -15.02 8.69
C ALA A 340 8.94 -14.75 10.10
N VAL A 341 7.72 -14.22 10.22
CA VAL A 341 7.03 -13.98 11.50
C VAL A 341 6.79 -15.28 12.26
N ALA A 342 6.40 -16.36 11.59
CA ALA A 342 6.17 -17.65 12.25
C ALA A 342 7.42 -18.23 12.93
N MET A 343 8.62 -17.82 12.51
CA MET A 343 9.90 -18.21 13.10
C MET A 343 10.32 -17.32 14.28
N MET A 344 9.66 -16.19 14.49
CA MET A 344 10.00 -15.27 15.58
C MET A 344 9.36 -15.71 16.90
N PRO A 345 9.98 -15.39 18.07
CA PRO A 345 9.32 -15.53 19.35
C PRO A 345 8.09 -14.62 19.44
N VAL A 346 7.01 -15.17 20.00
CA VAL A 346 5.69 -14.52 20.11
C VAL A 346 5.14 -14.10 18.72
N PRO A 347 5.00 -15.06 17.79
CA PRO A 347 4.74 -14.76 16.38
C PRO A 347 3.37 -14.08 16.14
N GLN A 348 2.38 -14.33 17.00
CA GLN A 348 1.06 -13.71 16.94
C GLN A 348 1.12 -12.18 17.09
N LEU A 349 1.96 -11.67 18.00
CA LEU A 349 2.11 -10.24 18.24
C LEU A 349 2.62 -9.52 16.98
N TRP A 350 3.65 -10.08 16.34
CA TRP A 350 4.25 -9.51 15.14
C TRP A 350 3.32 -9.61 13.93
N ALA A 351 2.57 -10.71 13.81
CA ALA A 351 1.55 -10.85 12.77
C ALA A 351 0.45 -9.79 12.92
N ILE A 352 -0.07 -9.59 14.13
CA ILE A 352 -1.10 -8.57 14.41
C ILE A 352 -0.60 -7.17 14.04
N PHE A 353 0.60 -6.78 14.50
CA PHE A 353 1.16 -5.46 14.17
C PHE A 353 1.36 -5.26 12.66
N PHE A 354 1.87 -6.29 11.97
CA PHE A 354 2.07 -6.21 10.54
C PHE A 354 0.76 -6.10 9.77
N PHE A 355 -0.24 -6.95 10.04
CA PHE A 355 -1.50 -6.90 9.30
C PHE A 355 -2.36 -5.68 9.66
N ILE A 356 -2.29 -5.16 10.89
CA ILE A 356 -2.86 -3.84 11.21
C ILE A 356 -2.20 -2.75 10.37
N MET A 357 -0.86 -2.74 10.26
CA MET A 357 -0.15 -1.77 9.43
C MET A 357 -0.60 -1.86 7.95
N ILE A 358 -0.70 -3.07 7.39
CA ILE A 358 -1.18 -3.30 6.02
C ILE A 358 -2.62 -2.79 5.83
N ILE A 359 -3.51 -3.05 6.79
CA ILE A 359 -4.90 -2.56 6.73
C ILE A 359 -4.94 -1.03 6.74
N LEU A 360 -4.16 -0.37 7.60
CA LEU A 360 -4.16 1.09 7.71
C LEU A 360 -3.57 1.75 6.46
N LEU A 361 -2.46 1.22 5.94
CA LEU A 361 -1.86 1.70 4.68
C LEU A 361 -2.79 1.50 3.48
N GLY A 362 -3.52 0.38 3.44
CA GLY A 362 -4.52 0.13 2.41
C GLY A 362 -5.73 1.06 2.54
N LEU A 363 -6.21 1.30 3.76
CA LEU A 363 -7.39 2.13 4.03
C LEU A 363 -7.15 3.60 3.67
N ASP A 364 -5.95 4.14 3.88
CA ASP A 364 -5.63 5.51 3.47
C ASP A 364 -5.44 5.68 1.96
N SER A 365 -5.03 4.60 1.27
CA SER A 365 -4.86 4.61 -0.18
C SER A 365 -6.19 4.53 -0.93
N GLU A 366 -7.16 3.81 -0.34
CA GLU A 366 -8.55 3.63 -0.79
C GLU A 366 -9.45 4.84 -0.46
#